data_AF-A0A6A5FSP2-F1
#
_entry.id   AF-A0A6A5FSP2-F1
#
_cell.length_a   1.000
_cell.length_b   1.000
_cell.length_c   1.000
_cell.angle_alpha   90.00
_cell.angle_beta   90.00
_cell.angle_gamma   90.00
#
_symmetry.space_group_name_H-M   'P 1'
#
loop_
_entity.id
_entity.type
_entity.pdbx_description
1 polymer ?
#
loop_
_entity_poly.entity_id
_entity_poly.type
_entity_poly.pdbx_seq_one_letter_code
_entity_poly.pdbx_strand_id
1 'polypeptide(L)'
;MFIDSYPMTNIWNRKTTQMKFINPTSSLWVILGAVHEPGHWIFAAISPMERRSLVLDSLGNAASKVKQCLESTRSFMRLKGFNVSRWTANTVKMPRLVEYLS
;
A
#
# COMPACT_ATOMS: atom_id res chain seq x y z
N MET A 1 -9.18 -4.68 6.83
CA MET A 1 -10.07 -4.06 5.82
C MET A 1 -9.52 -4.38 4.44
N PHE A 2 -10.29 -5.04 3.60
CA PHE A 2 -9.93 -5.20 2.19
C PHE A 2 -10.52 -4.02 1.41
N ILE A 3 -9.74 -3.46 0.50
CA ILE A 3 -10.19 -2.46 -0.46
C ILE A 3 -9.95 -2.98 -1.86
N ASP A 4 -10.90 -2.72 -2.75
CA ASP A 4 -10.80 -3.13 -4.14
C ASP A 4 -9.70 -2.34 -4.87
N SER A 5 -9.42 -2.79 -6.09
CA SER A 5 -8.31 -2.25 -6.87
C SER A 5 -8.51 -0.80 -7.28
N TYR A 6 -9.75 -0.36 -7.50
CA TYR A 6 -10.04 1.01 -7.92
C TYR A 6 -9.63 2.07 -6.86
N PRO A 7 -10.15 2.05 -5.62
CA PRO A 7 -9.75 3.00 -4.58
C PRO A 7 -8.30 2.78 -4.12
N MET A 8 -7.78 1.54 -4.12
CA MET A 8 -6.38 1.32 -3.79
C MET A 8 -5.46 1.95 -4.85
N THR A 9 -5.80 1.84 -6.14
CA THR A 9 -5.08 2.50 -7.23
C THR A 9 -5.22 4.03 -7.15
N ASN A 10 -6.38 4.54 -6.71
CA ASN A 10 -6.52 5.99 -6.46
C ASN A 10 -5.65 6.45 -5.29
N ILE A 11 -5.58 5.69 -4.19
CA ILE A 11 -4.64 5.95 -3.09
C ILE A 11 -3.21 5.94 -3.59
N TRP A 12 -2.82 4.92 -4.35
CA TRP A 12 -1.50 4.75 -4.95
C TRP A 12 -1.09 5.91 -5.85
N ASN A 13 -2.05 6.49 -6.56
CA ASN A 13 -1.85 7.65 -7.41
C ASN A 13 -2.10 8.99 -6.69
N ARG A 14 -2.29 8.96 -5.36
CA ARG A 14 -2.59 10.13 -4.51
C ARG A 14 -3.81 10.93 -4.98
N LYS A 15 -4.77 10.27 -5.62
CA LYS A 15 -6.06 10.84 -6.01
C LYS A 15 -7.04 10.81 -4.84
N THR A 16 -7.95 11.77 -4.82
CA THR A 16 -9.01 11.83 -3.81
C THR A 16 -9.85 10.57 -3.87
N THR A 17 -10.04 9.95 -2.71
CA THR A 17 -10.88 8.76 -2.56
C THR A 17 -11.92 9.02 -1.48
N GLN A 18 -13.20 8.88 -1.82
CA GLN A 18 -14.33 9.09 -0.91
C GLN A 18 -14.54 7.94 0.08
N MET A 19 -13.56 7.06 0.27
CA MET A 19 -13.69 5.95 1.21
C MET A 19 -13.93 6.48 2.63
N LYS A 20 -15.08 6.11 3.19
CA LYS A 20 -15.37 6.26 4.60
C LYS A 20 -14.35 5.42 5.36
N PHE A 21 -13.55 6.09 6.17
CA PHE A 21 -12.57 5.44 7.00
C PHE A 21 -13.22 5.15 8.34
N ILE A 22 -13.47 3.87 8.63
CA ILE A 22 -13.99 3.44 9.91
C ILE A 22 -12.77 3.20 10.79
N ASN A 23 -12.64 3.97 11.87
CA ASN A 23 -11.54 3.82 12.81
C ASN A 23 -11.73 2.47 13.52
N PRO A 24 -10.88 1.47 13.27
CA PRO A 24 -11.08 0.15 13.84
C PRO A 24 -10.64 0.16 15.30
N THR A 25 -11.49 -0.37 16.16
CA THR A 25 -11.30 -0.42 17.62
C THR A 25 -10.18 -1.38 18.06
N SER A 26 -9.65 -2.20 17.14
CA SER A 26 -8.65 -3.24 17.41
C SER A 26 -7.23 -2.84 16.96
N SER A 27 -6.23 -3.24 17.75
CA SER A 27 -4.81 -2.95 17.52
C SER A 27 -4.15 -3.64 16.30
N LEU A 28 -4.81 -4.61 15.66
CA LEU A 28 -4.24 -5.45 14.58
C LEU A 28 -4.82 -5.14 13.19
N TRP A 29 -5.30 -3.91 12.97
CA TRP A 29 -5.98 -3.61 11.73
C TRP A 29 -5.00 -3.28 10.59
N VAL A 30 -5.25 -3.91 9.44
CA VAL A 30 -4.49 -3.70 8.21
C VAL A 30 -5.46 -3.34 7.09
N ILE A 31 -5.12 -2.33 6.28
CA ILE A 31 -5.76 -2.08 4.98
C ILE A 31 -4.99 -2.86 3.94
N LEU A 32 -5.70 -3.64 3.16
CA LEU A 32 -5.11 -4.50 2.14
C LEU A 32 -5.80 -4.27 0.81
N GLY A 33 -5.03 -4.15 -0.27
CA GLY A 33 -5.61 -4.02 -1.60
C GLY A 33 -4.60 -4.19 -2.73
N ALA A 34 -5.13 -4.51 -3.89
CA ALA A 34 -4.38 -4.60 -5.13
C ALA A 34 -4.28 -3.22 -5.79
N VAL A 35 -3.13 -2.90 -6.34
CA VAL A 35 -2.88 -1.73 -7.17
C VAL A 35 -2.77 -2.22 -8.60
N HIS A 36 -3.54 -1.59 -9.49
CA HIS A 36 -3.44 -1.85 -10.91
C HIS A 36 -2.52 -0.82 -11.56
N GLU A 37 -1.42 -1.29 -12.11
CA GLU A 37 -0.60 -0.56 -13.07
C GLU A 37 -0.76 -1.20 -14.46
N PRO A 38 -0.48 -0.47 -15.56
CA PRO A 38 -0.62 -1.03 -16.90
C PRO A 38 0.12 -2.37 -17.05
N GLY A 39 -0.62 -3.47 -17.20
CA GLY A 39 -0.07 -4.81 -17.36
C GLY A 39 0.58 -5.41 -16.11
N HIS A 40 0.41 -4.81 -14.93
CA HIS A 40 1.08 -5.25 -13.70
C HIS A 40 0.23 -5.05 -12.45
N TRP A 41 0.14 -6.09 -11.63
CA TRP A 41 -0.55 -6.05 -10.34
C TRP A 41 0.46 -5.97 -9.21
N ILE A 42 0.30 -4.95 -8.37
CA ILE A 42 1.08 -4.76 -7.15
C ILE A 42 0.14 -4.95 -5.97
N PHE A 43 0.62 -5.49 -4.86
CA PHE A 43 -0.17 -5.55 -3.64
C PHE A 43 0.37 -4.57 -2.61
N ALA A 44 -0.53 -3.84 -1.95
CA ALA A 44 -0.18 -2.90 -0.91
C ALA A 44 -0.91 -3.24 0.40
N ALA A 45 -0.15 -3.24 1.49
CA ALA A 45 -0.68 -3.33 2.84
C ALA A 45 -0.35 -2.06 3.61
N ILE A 46 -1.30 -1.57 4.41
CA ILE A 46 -1.13 -0.39 5.25
C ILE A 46 -1.48 -0.81 6.67
N SER A 47 -0.55 -0.71 7.61
CA SER A 47 -0.76 -0.94 9.04
C SER A 47 -0.54 0.35 9.81
N PRO A 48 -1.61 1.11 10.10
CA PRO A 48 -1.42 2.42 10.69
C PRO A 48 -1.07 2.43 12.16
N MET A 49 -1.41 1.37 12.90
CA MET A 49 -0.94 1.21 14.28
C MET A 49 0.59 1.06 14.32
N GLU A 50 1.15 0.33 13.34
CA GLU A 50 2.60 0.16 13.20
C GLU A 50 3.28 1.32 12.47
N ARG A 51 2.50 2.27 11.92
CA ARG A 51 2.99 3.34 11.03
C ARG A 51 3.83 2.79 9.88
N ARG A 52 3.38 1.68 9.31
CA ARG A 52 4.12 0.93 8.31
C ARG A 52 3.25 0.60 7.12
N SER A 53 3.87 0.51 5.97
CA SER A 53 3.25 -0.02 4.76
C SER A 53 4.15 -1.07 4.12
N LEU A 54 3.54 -2.01 3.41
CA LEU A 54 4.24 -3.02 2.65
C LEU A 54 3.81 -2.94 1.20
N VAL A 55 4.78 -3.07 0.30
CA VAL A 55 4.54 -3.23 -1.13
C VAL A 55 5.09 -4.58 -1.59
N LEU A 56 4.25 -5.32 -2.30
CA LEU A 56 4.57 -6.61 -2.88
C LEU A 56 4.54 -6.44 -4.39
N ASP A 57 5.72 -6.53 -5.00
CA ASP A 57 5.93 -6.37 -6.43
C ASP A 57 6.73 -7.58 -6.94
N SER A 58 6.07 -8.42 -7.74
CA SER A 58 6.65 -9.65 -8.28
C SER A 58 7.68 -9.41 -9.40
N LEU A 59 7.78 -8.18 -9.93
CA LEU A 59 8.76 -7.80 -10.96
C LEU A 59 10.08 -7.27 -10.37
N GLY A 60 10.18 -7.15 -9.05
CA GLY A 60 11.46 -6.83 -8.39
C GLY A 60 11.88 -5.36 -8.47
N ASN A 61 11.01 -4.43 -8.88
CA ASN A 61 11.27 -2.98 -8.92
C ASN A 61 11.12 -2.31 -7.54
N ALA A 62 11.79 -2.89 -6.54
CA ALA A 62 11.51 -2.64 -5.13
C ALA A 62 11.69 -1.16 -4.71
N ALA A 63 12.74 -0.46 -5.17
CA ALA A 63 13.08 0.84 -4.58
C ALA A 63 12.09 1.97 -4.92
N SER A 64 11.73 2.12 -6.21
CA SER A 64 10.79 3.16 -6.66
C SER A 64 9.37 2.88 -6.15
N LYS A 65 8.95 1.61 -6.14
CA LYS A 65 7.65 1.18 -5.63
C LYS A 65 7.54 1.32 -4.11
N VAL A 66 8.61 1.04 -3.38
CA VAL A 66 8.66 1.31 -1.92
C VAL A 66 8.51 2.81 -1.66
N LYS A 67 9.23 3.67 -2.38
CA LYS A 67 9.09 5.13 -2.25
C LYS A 67 7.67 5.59 -2.58
N GLN A 68 7.08 5.10 -3.67
CA GLN A 68 5.72 5.43 -4.07
C GLN A 68 4.69 4.98 -3.02
N CYS A 69 4.85 3.76 -2.50
CA CYS A 69 4.03 3.24 -1.42
C CYS A 69 4.12 4.14 -0.18
N LEU A 70 5.33 4.54 0.23
CA LEU A 70 5.56 5.42 1.36
C LEU A 70 4.82 6.75 1.21
N GLU A 71 5.01 7.44 0.08
CA GLU A 71 4.43 8.77 -0.14
C GLU A 71 2.90 8.70 -0.21
N SER A 72 2.37 7.68 -0.90
CA SER A 72 0.94 7.51 -1.13
C SER A 72 0.18 7.15 0.14
N THR A 73 0.70 6.19 0.90
CA THR A 73 0.10 5.77 2.17
C THR A 73 0.20 6.85 3.23
N ARG A 74 1.32 7.59 3.32
CA ARG A 74 1.42 8.77 4.20
C ARG A 74 0.42 9.85 3.84
N SER A 75 0.25 10.14 2.55
CA SER A 75 -0.73 11.13 2.10
C SER A 75 -2.15 10.72 2.51
N PHE A 76 -2.53 9.48 2.20
CA PHE A 76 -3.85 8.94 2.53
C PHE A 76 -4.10 8.91 4.05
N MET A 77 -3.16 8.42 4.84
CA MET A 77 -3.33 8.29 6.29
C MET A 77 -3.36 9.66 6.99
N ARG A 78 -2.64 10.66 6.47
CA ARG A 78 -2.74 12.05 6.94
C ARG A 78 -4.15 12.59 6.73
N LEU A 79 -4.77 12.35 5.57
CA LEU A 79 -6.16 12.75 5.31
C LEU A 79 -7.17 12.05 6.24
N LYS A 80 -6.81 10.90 6.82
CA LYS A 80 -7.63 10.18 7.80
C LYS A 80 -7.31 10.55 9.25
N GLY A 81 -6.48 11.57 9.48
CA GLY A 81 -6.18 12.09 10.83
C GLY A 81 -5.07 11.35 11.58
N PHE A 82 -4.30 10.49 10.92
CA PHE A 82 -3.19 9.77 11.56
C PHE A 82 -1.90 10.59 11.58
N ASN A 83 -1.13 10.44 12.66
CA ASN A 83 0.24 10.95 12.71
C ASN A 83 1.16 10.09 11.83
N VAL A 84 1.65 10.68 10.74
CA VAL A 84 2.52 10.02 9.75
C VAL A 84 4.01 10.30 9.96
N SER A 85 4.39 10.77 11.14
CA SER A 85 5.79 10.87 11.56
C SER A 85 6.38 9.48 11.75
N ARG A 86 7.62 9.27 11.26
CA ARG A 86 8.33 7.99 11.25
C ARG A 86 7.61 6.87 10.49
N TRP A 87 6.69 7.22 9.60
CA TRP A 87 6.04 6.23 8.75
C TRP A 87 7.06 5.58 7.81
N THR A 88 6.99 4.26 7.68
CA THR A 88 7.92 3.48 6.84
C THR A 88 7.16 2.71 5.77
N ALA A 89 7.85 2.40 4.67
CA ALA A 89 7.35 1.44 3.68
C ALA A 89 8.49 0.50 3.31
N ASN A 90 8.18 -0.79 3.25
CA ASN A 90 9.15 -1.83 2.96
C ASN A 90 8.55 -2.79 1.92
N THR A 91 9.41 -3.61 1.32
CA THR A 91 8.97 -4.82 0.62
C THR A 91 9.39 -6.04 1.43
N VAL A 92 8.81 -7.19 1.12
CA VAL A 92 9.28 -8.48 1.67
C VAL A 92 9.95 -9.26 0.55
N LYS A 93 10.88 -10.15 0.91
CA LYS A 93 11.49 -11.04 -0.08
C LYS A 93 10.40 -11.91 -0.68
N MET A 94 10.19 -11.77 -1.98
CA MET A 94 9.20 -12.54 -2.74
C MET A 94 9.88 -13.26 -3.90
N PRO A 95 9.39 -14.45 -4.28
CA PRO A 95 9.83 -15.11 -5.51
C PRO A 95 9.59 -14.18 -6.72
N ARG A 96 10.57 -14.04 -7.61
CA ARG A 96 10.41 -13.16 -8.78
C ARG A 96 9.65 -13.91 -9.86
N LEU A 97 8.69 -13.25 -10.52
CA LEU A 97 7.92 -13.89 -11.58
C LEU A 97 8.82 -14.37 -12.74
N VAL A 98 9.91 -13.65 -13.01
CA VAL A 98 10.89 -14.00 -14.05
C VAL A 98 11.53 -15.38 -13.78
N GLU A 99 11.67 -15.79 -12.51
CA GLU A 99 12.27 -17.08 -12.13
C GLU A 99 11.34 -18.28 -12.40
N TYR A 100 10.05 -18.04 -12.71
CA TYR A 100 9.07 -19.10 -13.02
C TYR A 100 8.70 -19.18 -14.51
N LEU A 101 9.20 -18.26 -15.32
CA LEU A 101 8.98 -18.21 -16.76
C LEU A 101 10.24 -18.61 -17.57
N SER A 102 11.32 -18.93 -16.87
CA SER A 102 12.60 -19.45 -17.37
C SER A 102 12.73 -20.94 -17.09
#